data_AF-A0A1J5BXA7-F1
#
_entry.id   AF-A0A1J5BXA7-F1
#
_cell.length_a   1.000
_cell.length_b   1.000
_cell.length_c   1.000
_cell.angle_alpha   90.00
_cell.angle_beta   90.00
_cell.angle_gamma   90.00
#
_symmetry.space_group_name_H-M   'P 1'
#
loop_
_entity.id
_entity.type
_entity.pdbx_description
1 polymer ?
#
loop_
_entity_poly.entity_id
_entity_poly.type
_entity_poly.pdbx_seq_one_letter_code
_entity_poly.pdbx_strand_id
1 'polypeptide(L)'
;MNFDDAILAHIKWKVRLARFIDGTSTEKLKSEDVCKDNLCDLGKWIYGEGAIFNTKPHYQSLVTKHANFHRCAAAVVKKVESNDSVGAKT
;
A
#
# COMPACT_ATOMS: atom_id res chain seq x y z
N MET A 1 10.98 6.49 -13.55
CA MET A 1 10.53 6.56 -12.14
C MET A 1 11.69 7.04 -11.27
N ASN A 2 11.45 8.01 -10.38
CA ASN A 2 12.43 8.41 -9.36
C ASN A 2 12.13 7.65 -8.06
N PHE A 3 13.14 7.01 -7.46
CA PHE A 3 12.97 6.24 -6.23
C PHE A 3 12.58 7.12 -5.03
N ASP A 4 13.00 8.39 -5.02
CA ASP A 4 12.60 9.35 -3.98
C ASP A 4 11.08 9.58 -4.00
N ASP A 5 10.49 9.68 -5.19
CA ASP A 5 9.04 9.82 -5.35
C ASP A 5 8.29 8.58 -4.84
N ALA A 6 8.88 7.38 -5.03
CA ALA A 6 8.33 6.12 -4.55
C ALA A 6 8.29 6.05 -3.00
N ILE A 7 9.39 6.50 -2.37
CA ILE A 7 9.52 6.58 -0.92
C ILE A 7 8.53 7.60 -0.38
N LEU A 8 8.46 8.80 -0.97
CA LEU A 8 7.50 9.83 -0.59
C LEU A 8 6.05 9.34 -0.75
N ALA A 9 5.73 8.60 -1.80
CA ALA A 9 4.40 8.01 -1.98
C ALA A 9 4.05 7.02 -0.86
N HIS A 10 5.01 6.19 -0.41
CA HIS A 10 4.80 5.25 0.71
C HIS A 10 4.72 5.93 2.08
N ILE A 11 5.47 7.01 2.29
CA ILE A 11 5.31 7.85 3.49
C ILE A 11 3.92 8.49 3.51
N LYS A 12 3.46 9.03 2.37
CA LYS A 12 2.10 9.57 2.22
C LYS A 12 1.03 8.52 2.48
N TRP A 13 1.26 7.26 2.11
CA TRP A 13 0.34 6.16 2.43
C TRP A 13 0.09 5.99 3.92
N LYS A 14 1.12 6.15 4.78
CA LYS A 14 0.92 6.10 6.23
C LYS A 14 -0.02 7.20 6.72
N VAL A 15 0.13 8.43 6.19
CA VAL A 15 -0.75 9.56 6.51
C VAL A 15 -2.17 9.33 5.99
N ARG A 16 -2.32 8.81 4.77
CA ARG A 16 -3.62 8.48 4.17
C ARG A 16 -4.37 7.42 4.99
N LEU A 17 -3.70 6.36 5.42
CA LEU A 17 -4.28 5.34 6.30
C LEU A 17 -4.69 5.92 7.65
N ALA A 18 -3.84 6.74 8.28
CA ALA A 18 -4.18 7.39 9.54
C ALA A 18 -5.45 8.25 9.43
N ARG A 19 -5.55 9.07 8.37
CA ARG A 19 -6.74 9.88 8.06
C ARG A 19 -7.98 9.07 7.71
N PHE A 20 -7.80 7.87 7.16
CA PHE A 20 -8.92 6.98 6.86
C PHE A 20 -9.46 6.33 8.14
N ILE A 21 -8.56 5.91 9.04
CA ILE A 21 -8.90 5.32 10.34
C ILE A 21 -9.56 6.35 11.27
N ASP A 22 -9.10 7.60 11.28
CA ASP A 22 -9.66 8.66 12.12
C ASP A 22 -10.97 9.26 11.58
N GLY A 23 -11.42 8.83 10.39
CA GLY A 23 -12.62 9.33 9.73
C GLY A 23 -12.52 10.75 9.18
N THR A 24 -11.32 11.34 9.13
CA THR A 24 -11.08 12.70 8.59
C THR A 24 -10.80 12.71 7.09
N SER A 25 -10.57 11.54 6.48
CA SER A 25 -10.39 11.39 5.04
C SER A 25 -11.73 11.37 4.31
N THR A 26 -11.80 12.06 3.18
CA THR A 26 -12.90 11.93 2.20
C THR A 26 -12.65 10.82 1.17
N GLU A 27 -11.47 10.19 1.20
CA GLU A 27 -11.13 9.10 0.30
C GLU A 27 -11.99 7.86 0.59
N LYS A 28 -12.55 7.27 -0.46
CA LYS A 28 -13.22 5.97 -0.40
C LYS A 28 -12.20 4.87 -0.69
N LEU A 29 -11.41 4.52 0.32
CA LEU A 29 -10.52 3.36 0.21
C LEU A 29 -11.36 2.08 0.32
N LYS A 30 -11.18 1.18 -0.64
CA LYS A 30 -11.76 -0.16 -0.59
C LYS A 30 -10.68 -1.19 -0.30
N SER A 31 -10.91 -2.09 0.65
CA SER A 31 -9.89 -3.09 1.01
C SER A 31 -9.52 -4.01 -0.16
N GLU A 32 -10.48 -4.29 -1.05
CA GLU A 32 -10.30 -5.07 -2.28
C GLU A 32 -9.33 -4.44 -3.30
N ASP A 33 -9.20 -3.12 -3.28
CA ASP A 33 -8.28 -2.40 -4.16
C ASP A 33 -6.96 -2.13 -3.47
N VAL A 34 -6.99 -1.81 -2.18
CA VAL A 34 -5.78 -1.56 -1.38
C VAL A 34 -4.91 -2.81 -1.26
N CYS A 35 -5.48 -4.01 -1.30
CA CYS A 35 -4.70 -5.25 -1.23
C CYS A 35 -3.90 -5.56 -2.50
N LYS A 36 -4.26 -4.93 -3.64
CA LYS A 36 -3.61 -5.11 -4.93
C LYS A 36 -2.34 -4.26 -4.97
N ASP A 37 -1.21 -4.93 -4.90
CA ASP A 37 0.10 -4.31 -4.86
C ASP A 37 0.63 -3.94 -6.28
N ASN A 38 -0.21 -4.01 -7.31
CA ASN A 38 0.15 -3.60 -8.67
C ASN A 38 -0.57 -2.32 -9.13
N LEU A 39 -1.46 -1.74 -8.31
CA LEU A 39 -2.24 -0.56 -8.68
C LEU A 39 -1.55 0.77 -8.33
N CYS A 40 -0.66 0.78 -7.33
CA CYS A 40 0.10 1.98 -6.98
C CYS A 40 1.27 2.20 -7.96
N ASP A 41 1.84 3.39 -7.99
CA ASP A 41 2.90 3.74 -8.96
C ASP A 41 4.14 2.86 -8.83
N LEU A 42 4.53 2.49 -7.60
CA LEU A 42 5.61 1.53 -7.38
C LEU A 42 5.24 0.13 -7.84
N GLY A 43 4.02 -0.32 -7.57
CA GLY A 43 3.50 -1.60 -8.07
C GLY A 43 3.55 -1.69 -9.59
N LYS A 44 3.04 -0.65 -10.28
CA LYS A 44 3.09 -0.55 -11.74
C LYS A 44 4.52 -0.63 -12.28
N TRP A 45 5.47 0.01 -11.60
CA TRP A 45 6.87 -0.09 -11.99
C TRP A 45 7.47 -1.46 -11.70
N ILE A 46 7.23 -2.04 -10.52
CA ILE A 46 7.67 -3.38 -10.14
C ILE A 46 7.24 -4.37 -11.21
N TYR A 47 5.94 -4.43 -11.51
CA TYR A 47 5.37 -5.41 -12.45
C TYR A 47 5.49 -5.01 -13.92
N GLY A 48 6.00 -3.81 -14.22
CA GLY A 48 6.27 -3.30 -15.56
C GLY A 48 7.76 -3.20 -15.84
N GLU A 49 8.26 -1.97 -16.03
CA GLU A 49 9.66 -1.70 -16.40
C GLU A 49 10.68 -2.31 -15.44
N GLY A 50 10.38 -2.34 -14.14
CA GLY A 50 11.26 -2.87 -13.10
C GLY A 50 11.44 -4.40 -13.16
N ALA A 51 10.56 -5.12 -13.88
CA ALA A 51 10.64 -6.56 -14.01
C ALA A 51 11.96 -7.06 -14.64
N ILE A 52 12.69 -6.20 -15.35
CA ILE A 52 14.04 -6.49 -15.85
C ILE A 52 15.03 -6.86 -14.73
N PHE A 53 14.76 -6.44 -13.49
CA PHE A 53 15.58 -6.72 -12.32
C PHE A 53 15.13 -7.96 -11.54
N ASN A 54 14.21 -8.78 -12.06
CA ASN A 54 13.60 -9.90 -11.33
C ASN A 54 14.59 -10.95 -10.77
N THR A 55 15.78 -11.04 -11.36
CA THR A 55 16.86 -11.94 -10.91
C THR A 55 17.67 -11.37 -9.75
N LYS A 56 17.53 -10.08 -9.43
CA LYS A 56 18.27 -9.43 -8.36
C LYS A 56 17.61 -9.72 -7.01
N PRO A 57 18.36 -10.21 -6.00
CA PRO A 57 17.82 -10.50 -4.67
C PRO A 57 17.10 -9.30 -4.02
N HIS A 58 17.64 -8.09 -4.20
CA HIS A 58 17.04 -6.86 -3.67
C HIS A 58 15.67 -6.55 -4.31
N TYR A 59 15.49 -6.84 -5.60
CA TYR A 59 14.21 -6.65 -6.27
C TYR A 59 13.17 -7.64 -5.73
N GLN A 60 13.53 -8.91 -5.53
CA GLN A 60 12.62 -9.90 -4.94
C GLN A 60 12.22 -9.53 -3.50
N SER A 61 13.18 -9.00 -2.72
CA SER A 61 12.90 -8.46 -1.38
C SER A 61 11.93 -7.28 -1.44
N LEU A 62 12.09 -6.38 -2.41
CA LEU A 62 11.20 -5.24 -2.63
C LEU A 62 9.78 -5.70 -2.95
N VAL A 63 9.60 -6.61 -3.92
CA VAL A 63 8.30 -7.18 -4.30
C VAL A 63 7.60 -7.76 -3.06
N THR A 64 8.33 -8.56 -2.28
CA THR A 64 7.78 -9.21 -1.08
C THR A 64 7.31 -8.20 -0.02
N LYS A 65 8.16 -7.21 0.29
CA LYS A 65 7.84 -6.16 1.27
C LYS A 65 6.67 -5.29 0.80
N HIS A 66 6.62 -4.98 -0.49
CA HIS A 66 5.56 -4.21 -1.11
C HIS A 66 4.21 -4.92 -1.03
N ALA A 67 4.17 -6.20 -1.41
CA ALA A 67 2.97 -7.02 -1.29
C ALA A 67 2.49 -7.14 0.17
N ASN A 68 3.41 -7.31 1.12
CA ASN A 68 3.07 -7.37 2.55
C ASN A 68 2.45 -6.05 3.02
N PHE A 69 3.05 -4.92 2.66
CA PHE A 69 2.54 -3.60 2.99
C PHE A 69 1.08 -3.43 2.54
N HIS A 70 0.77 -3.75 1.29
CA HIS A 70 -0.57 -3.63 0.73
C HIS A 70 -1.60 -4.56 1.41
N ARG A 71 -1.21 -5.78 1.79
CA ARG A 71 -2.06 -6.68 2.58
C ARG A 71 -2.36 -6.09 3.96
N CYS A 72 -1.35 -5.55 4.65
CA CYS A 72 -1.53 -4.92 5.95
C CYS A 72 -2.43 -3.68 5.86
N ALA A 73 -2.22 -2.82 4.87
CA ALA A 73 -3.05 -1.65 4.60
C ALA A 73 -4.52 -2.05 4.33
N ALA A 74 -4.74 -3.09 3.52
CA ALA A 74 -6.07 -3.60 3.23
C ALA A 74 -6.78 -4.17 4.46
N ALA A 75 -6.04 -4.85 5.35
CA ALA A 75 -6.60 -5.36 6.61
C ALA A 75 -7.09 -4.21 7.50
N VAL A 76 -6.35 -3.11 7.59
CA VAL A 76 -6.77 -1.90 8.32
C VAL A 76 -8.04 -1.31 7.71
N VAL A 77 -8.07 -1.14 6.38
CA VAL A 77 -9.24 -0.60 5.67
C VAL A 77 -10.46 -1.49 5.88
N LYS A 78 -10.30 -2.82 5.82
CA LYS A 78 -11.38 -3.79 6.03
C LYS A 78 -12.01 -3.70 7.42
N LYS A 79 -11.20 -3.44 8.46
CA LYS A 79 -11.71 -3.24 9.83
C LYS A 79 -12.61 -2.00 9.90
N VAL A 80 -12.22 -0.91 9.25
CA VAL A 80 -13.04 0.31 9.13
C VAL A 80 -14.32 0.04 8.31
N GLU A 81 -14.23 -0.65 7.17
CA GLU A 81 -15.39 -1.03 6.34
C GLU A 81 -16.41 -1.89 7.10
N SER A 82 -15.96 -2.70 8.04
CA SER A 82 -16.81 -3.58 8.85
C SER A 82 -17.42 -2.89 10.08
N ASN A 83 -17.34 -1.55 10.17
CA ASN A 83 -17.71 -0.74 11.34
C ASN A 83 -16.94 -1.05 12.64
N ASP A 84 -15.83 -1.79 12.56
CA ASP A 84 -14.91 -2.04 13.68
C ASP A 84 -13.76 -1.02 13.67
N SER A 85 -14.12 0.22 14.02
CA SER A 85 -13.16 1.33 14.16
C SER A 85 -12.23 1.18 15.36
N VAL A 86 -12.53 0.27 16.30
CA VAL A 86 -11.71 -0.04 17.48
C VAL A 86 -10.55 -0.97 17.09
N GLY A 87 -10.82 -2.03 16.33
CA GLY A 87 -9.80 -2.93 15.80
C GLY A 87 -8.85 -2.27 14.80
N ALA A 88 -9.28 -1.20 14.10
CA ALA A 88 -8.46 -0.50 13.11
C ALA A 88 -7.27 0.28 13.71
N LYS A 89 -7.30 0.56 15.02
CA LYS A 89 -6.28 1.36 15.74
C LYS A 89 -5.22 0.51 16.46
N THR A 90 -5.37 -0.82 16.46
CA THR A 90 -4.46 -1.81 17.10
C THR A 90 -3.77 -2.68 16.06
#